data_AF-A0A952HEN9-F1
#
_entry.id   AF-A0A952HEN9-F1
#
_cell.length_a   1.000
_cell.length_b   1.000
_cell.length_c   1.000
_cell.angle_alpha   90.00
_cell.angle_beta   90.00
_cell.angle_gamma   90.00
#
_symmetry.space_group_name_H-M   'P 1'
#
loop_
_entity.id
_entity.type
_entity.pdbx_description
1 polymer ?
#
loop_
_entity_poly.entity_id
_entity_poly.type
_entity_poly.pdbx_seq_one_letter_code
_entity_poly.pdbx_strand_id
1 'polypeptide(L)'
;ALALCDNDTPVWLDPPLQAAASVKAWLGFHSGAPLANTPADAHFALVANPAEMASLDGFAQGTQEYPDRSTTLILLVDDLASGPALLLEGPGIEKTSMIAPPGMPRHFVEQWKQNNQRFPRGVDIILTGRDGSLTCLPRTTRIKTMEA
;
A
#
# COMPACT_ATOMS: atom_id res chain seq x y z
N ALA A 1 -7.31 9.38 -0.39
CA ALA A 1 -6.54 10.64 -0.20
C ALA A 1 -7.35 11.66 0.60
N LEU A 2 -8.42 12.28 0.08
CA LEU A 2 -9.11 13.38 0.78
C LEU A 2 -9.67 13.07 2.18
N ALA A 3 -9.95 11.81 2.48
CA ALA A 3 -10.42 11.40 3.81
C ALA A 3 -9.28 11.11 4.80
N LEU A 4 -8.02 11.00 4.33
CA LEU A 4 -6.88 10.49 5.10
C LEU A 4 -5.70 11.45 5.15
N CYS A 5 -5.52 12.27 4.12
CA CYS A 5 -4.38 13.15 3.98
C CYS A 5 -4.74 14.57 4.41
N ASP A 6 -3.84 15.18 5.17
CA ASP A 6 -3.83 16.59 5.58
C ASP A 6 -2.39 17.14 5.58
N ASN A 7 -2.22 18.37 6.07
CA ASN A 7 -0.95 19.08 6.13
C ASN A 7 0.15 18.39 6.97
N ASP A 8 -0.19 17.44 7.84
CA ASP A 8 0.76 16.72 8.70
C ASP A 8 1.10 15.33 8.16
N THR A 9 0.60 14.98 6.97
CA THR A 9 0.77 13.65 6.36
C THR A 9 1.46 13.74 4.99
N PRO A 10 2.81 13.69 4.95
CA PRO A 10 3.54 13.68 3.68
C PRO A 10 3.08 12.54 2.76
N VAL A 11 2.77 12.89 1.50
CA VAL A 11 2.32 11.96 0.47
C VAL A 11 3.40 11.76 -0.58
N TRP A 12 3.81 10.51 -0.79
CA TRP A 12 4.64 10.16 -1.94
C TRP A 12 3.77 9.70 -3.10
N LEU A 13 4.17 10.10 -4.31
CA LEU A 13 3.52 9.69 -5.56
C LEU A 13 4.52 8.86 -6.36
N ASP A 14 4.07 7.79 -7.01
CA ASP A 14 4.91 7.05 -7.94
C ASP A 14 5.26 7.88 -9.20
N PRO A 15 6.29 7.49 -10.00
CA PRO A 15 6.78 8.32 -11.09
C PRO A 15 5.69 8.77 -12.10
N PRO A 16 4.73 7.92 -12.52
CA PRO A 16 3.60 8.35 -13.36
C PRO A 16 2.78 9.49 -12.74
N LEU A 17 2.43 9.38 -11.45
CA LEU A 17 1.66 10.41 -10.74
C LEU A 17 2.48 11.67 -10.46
N GLN A 18 3.80 11.57 -10.24
CA GLN A 18 4.68 12.73 -10.12
C GLN A 18 4.76 13.54 -11.41
N ALA A 19 4.74 12.87 -12.57
CA ALA A 19 4.75 13.52 -13.88
C ALA A 19 3.44 14.28 -14.16
N ALA A 20 2.32 13.88 -13.52
CA ALA A 20 1.03 14.53 -13.67
C ALA A 20 0.92 15.79 -12.77
N ALA A 21 1.24 16.96 -13.33
CA ALA A 21 1.15 18.23 -12.62
C ALA A 21 -0.25 18.50 -12.02
N SER A 22 -1.32 18.08 -12.71
CA SER A 22 -2.70 18.21 -12.25
C SER A 22 -2.98 17.42 -10.98
N VAL A 23 -2.43 16.21 -10.83
CA VAL A 23 -2.61 15.38 -9.62
C VAL A 23 -1.97 16.06 -8.41
N LYS A 24 -0.73 16.55 -8.55
CA LYS A 24 -0.02 17.27 -7.48
C LYS A 24 -0.78 18.52 -7.05
N ALA A 25 -1.21 19.34 -8.01
CA ALA A 25 -1.96 20.55 -7.75
C ALA A 25 -3.30 20.25 -7.05
N TRP A 26 -4.02 19.22 -7.52
CA TRP A 26 -5.30 18.84 -6.96
C TRP A 26 -5.18 18.33 -5.52
N LEU A 27 -4.18 17.47 -5.24
CA LEU A 27 -3.91 16.97 -3.88
C LEU A 27 -3.54 18.12 -2.94
N GLY A 28 -2.60 18.97 -3.34
CA GLY A 28 -2.18 20.11 -2.53
C GLY A 28 -3.33 21.07 -2.22
N PHE A 29 -4.18 21.38 -3.22
CA PHE A 29 -5.31 22.28 -3.02
C PHE A 29 -6.39 21.72 -2.09
N HIS A 30 -6.75 20.45 -2.24
CA HIS A 30 -7.90 19.88 -1.52
C HIS A 30 -7.56 19.24 -0.18
N SER A 31 -6.31 18.82 0.03
CA SER A 31 -5.88 18.20 1.30
C SER A 31 -4.87 19.03 2.07
N GLY A 32 -4.14 19.95 1.42
CA GLY A 32 -3.00 20.62 2.03
C GLY A 32 -1.80 19.70 2.29
N ALA A 33 -1.85 18.43 1.87
CA ALA A 33 -0.81 17.47 2.20
C ALA A 33 0.52 17.80 1.48
N PRO A 34 1.66 17.84 2.21
CA PRO A 34 2.95 18.06 1.60
C PRO A 34 3.36 16.84 0.77
N LEU A 35 4.12 17.06 -0.30
CA LEU A 35 4.68 15.97 -1.09
C LEU A 35 5.99 15.49 -0.45
N ALA A 36 6.08 14.19 -0.20
CA ALA A 36 7.31 13.54 0.26
C ALA A 36 8.31 13.42 -0.91
N ASN A 37 9.59 13.69 -0.63
CA ASN A 37 10.65 13.60 -1.64
C ASN A 37 11.01 12.14 -1.96
N THR A 38 10.99 11.28 -0.94
CA THR A 38 11.32 9.86 -1.06
C THR A 38 10.22 8.98 -0.46
N PRO A 39 10.12 7.70 -0.87
CA PRO A 39 9.17 6.76 -0.27
C PRO A 39 9.32 6.62 1.26
N ALA A 40 10.55 6.77 1.78
CA ALA A 40 10.87 6.63 3.20
C ALA A 40 10.37 7.79 4.07
N ASP A 41 10.06 8.95 3.46
CA ASP A 41 9.56 10.14 4.16
C ASP A 41 8.02 10.20 4.20
N ALA A 42 7.34 9.21 3.61
CA ALA A 42 5.91 9.27 3.33
C ALA A 42 5.05 8.63 4.43
N HIS A 43 3.98 9.30 4.85
CA HIS A 43 2.90 8.69 5.63
C HIS A 43 1.94 7.91 4.72
N PHE A 44 1.66 8.45 3.53
CA PHE A 44 0.89 7.77 2.50
C PHE A 44 1.66 7.72 1.18
N ALA A 45 1.54 6.60 0.47
CA ALA A 45 2.08 6.47 -0.88
C ALA A 45 0.93 6.17 -1.86
N LEU A 46 0.77 7.00 -2.90
CA LEU A 46 -0.16 6.71 -3.99
C LEU A 46 0.62 6.10 -5.16
N VAL A 47 0.24 4.89 -5.57
CA VAL A 47 0.94 4.12 -6.59
C VAL A 47 -0.04 3.75 -7.69
N ALA A 48 0.14 4.35 -8.87
CA ALA A 48 -0.66 4.06 -10.06
C ALA A 48 -0.18 2.81 -10.81
N ASN A 49 1.08 2.42 -10.65
CA ASN A 49 1.65 1.20 -11.24
C ASN A 49 2.36 0.33 -10.19
N PRO A 50 1.62 -0.53 -9.47
CA PRO A 50 2.20 -1.39 -8.43
C PRO A 50 3.25 -2.38 -8.95
N ALA A 51 3.24 -2.76 -10.23
CA ALA A 51 4.20 -3.71 -10.79
C ALA A 51 5.64 -3.17 -10.77
N GLU A 52 5.79 -1.84 -10.86
CA GLU A 52 7.07 -1.13 -10.96
C GLU A 52 7.38 -0.32 -9.69
N MET A 53 6.65 -0.56 -8.59
CA MET A 53 6.87 0.19 -7.35
C MET A 53 8.17 -0.22 -6.65
N ALA A 54 8.70 0.69 -5.82
CA ALA A 54 9.82 0.38 -4.93
C ALA A 54 9.48 -0.79 -3.99
N SER A 55 10.48 -1.51 -3.51
CA SER A 55 10.28 -2.58 -2.54
C SER A 55 9.62 -2.05 -1.25
N LEU A 56 8.84 -2.89 -0.58
CA LEU A 56 8.09 -2.49 0.62
C LEU A 56 8.99 -1.95 1.74
N ASP A 57 10.25 -2.41 1.82
CA ASP A 57 11.23 -1.95 2.79
C ASP A 57 11.86 -0.58 2.46
N GLY A 58 11.62 -0.06 1.27
CA GLY A 58 11.99 1.31 0.87
C GLY A 58 11.05 2.39 1.43
N PHE A 59 9.88 2.00 1.93
CA PHE A 59 8.92 2.89 2.58
C PHE A 59 9.15 2.99 4.09
N ALA A 60 8.56 3.99 4.74
CA ALA A 60 8.66 4.13 6.19
C ALA A 60 8.08 2.90 6.89
N GLN A 61 8.88 2.20 7.68
CA GLN A 61 8.44 0.99 8.40
C GLN A 61 7.81 1.32 9.77
N GLY A 62 7.84 2.58 10.19
CA GLY A 62 7.64 2.95 11.59
C GLY A 62 8.77 2.45 12.49
N THR A 63 8.64 2.75 13.77
CA THR A 63 9.57 2.32 14.83
C THR A 63 8.87 1.36 15.79
N GLN A 64 9.60 0.79 16.74
CA GLN A 64 8.98 -0.08 17.74
C GLN A 64 8.04 0.70 18.66
N GLU A 65 8.43 1.94 18.98
CA GLU A 65 7.70 2.87 19.84
C GLU A 65 6.54 3.56 19.10
N TYR A 66 6.73 3.81 17.80
CA TYR A 66 5.76 4.46 16.92
C TYR A 66 5.55 3.63 15.64
N PRO A 67 4.91 2.45 15.73
CA PRO A 67 4.63 1.60 14.58
C PRO A 67 3.58 2.23 13.65
N ASP A 68 2.72 3.10 14.18
CA ASP A 68 1.72 3.88 13.47
C ASP A 68 2.31 4.87 12.46
N ARG A 69 3.59 5.24 12.60
CA ARG A 69 4.32 6.12 11.66
C ARG A 69 4.87 5.40 10.42
N SER A 70 4.46 4.17 10.17
CA SER A 70 4.76 3.49 8.91
C SER A 70 3.95 4.07 7.75
N THR A 71 4.44 3.91 6.53
CA THR A 71 3.67 4.27 5.34
C THR A 71 2.47 3.35 5.14
N THR A 72 1.32 3.93 4.80
CA THR A 72 0.20 3.20 4.19
C THR A 72 0.25 3.38 2.67
N LEU A 73 0.39 2.28 1.92
CA LEU A 73 0.42 2.31 0.47
C LEU A 73 -1.00 2.17 -0.09
N ILE A 74 -1.38 3.04 -1.02
CA ILE A 74 -2.63 2.98 -1.77
C ILE A 74 -2.27 2.62 -3.21
N LEU A 75 -2.57 1.37 -3.57
CA LEU A 75 -2.20 0.75 -4.82
C LEU A 75 -3.41 0.70 -5.76
N LEU A 76 -3.30 1.36 -6.91
CA LEU A 76 -4.27 1.24 -7.98
C LEU A 76 -4.02 -0.03 -8.78
N VAL A 77 -5.00 -0.92 -8.81
CA VAL A 77 -5.02 -2.14 -9.60
C VAL A 77 -6.22 -2.13 -10.53
N ASP A 78 -6.21 -2.97 -11.57
CA ASP A 78 -7.33 -2.99 -12.51
C ASP A 78 -8.61 -3.52 -11.83
N ASP A 79 -8.49 -4.62 -11.09
CA ASP A 79 -9.55 -5.21 -10.26
C ASP A 79 -8.94 -6.01 -9.08
N LEU A 80 -9.78 -6.71 -8.30
CA LEU A 80 -9.35 -7.50 -7.14
C LEU A 80 -9.48 -9.01 -7.34
N ALA A 81 -9.75 -9.50 -8.55
CA ALA A 81 -10.16 -10.88 -8.82
C ALA A 81 -9.48 -11.58 -10.03
N SER A 82 -8.81 -10.85 -10.93
CA SER A 82 -8.31 -11.37 -12.22
C SER A 82 -6.82 -11.74 -12.25
N GLY A 83 -6.10 -11.55 -11.15
CA GLY A 83 -4.67 -11.87 -11.02
C GLY A 83 -4.37 -13.25 -10.40
N PRO A 84 -3.12 -13.48 -9.96
CA PRO A 84 -2.79 -14.64 -9.14
C PRO A 84 -3.47 -14.57 -7.77
N ALA A 85 -4.10 -15.67 -7.36
CA ALA A 85 -4.84 -15.72 -6.10
C ALA A 85 -3.91 -15.67 -4.87
N LEU A 86 -4.30 -14.86 -3.89
CA LEU A 86 -3.68 -14.72 -2.58
C LEU A 86 -4.70 -15.20 -1.53
N LEU A 87 -4.35 -16.28 -0.84
CA LEU A 87 -5.15 -16.79 0.28
C LEU A 87 -4.69 -16.11 1.57
N LEU A 88 -5.60 -15.37 2.21
CA LEU A 88 -5.34 -14.49 3.34
C LEU A 88 -5.85 -15.11 4.65
N GLU A 89 -5.12 -14.91 5.73
CA GLU A 89 -5.56 -15.20 7.11
C GLU A 89 -5.00 -14.16 8.09
N GLY A 90 -5.53 -14.11 9.31
CA GLY A 90 -5.05 -13.22 10.36
C GLY A 90 -6.19 -12.53 11.12
N PRO A 91 -5.86 -11.56 12.00
CA PRO A 91 -6.86 -10.80 12.75
C PRO A 91 -7.90 -10.16 11.81
N GLY A 92 -9.19 -10.33 12.13
CA GLY A 92 -10.30 -9.82 11.30
C GLY A 92 -10.77 -10.78 10.19
N ILE A 93 -10.12 -11.93 10.00
CA ILE A 93 -10.53 -12.98 9.06
C ILE A 93 -10.88 -14.25 9.86
N GLU A 94 -12.13 -14.72 9.81
CA GLU A 94 -12.57 -15.87 10.62
C GLU A 94 -11.83 -17.17 10.29
N LYS A 95 -11.64 -17.46 9.00
CA LYS A 95 -10.93 -18.66 8.51
C LYS A 95 -9.88 -18.27 7.48
N THR A 96 -10.35 -17.94 6.29
CA THR A 96 -9.53 -17.48 5.18
C THR A 96 -10.35 -16.53 4.31
N SER A 97 -9.69 -15.59 3.66
CA SER A 97 -10.25 -14.77 2.59
C SER A 97 -9.39 -14.90 1.35
N MET A 98 -9.91 -14.57 0.17
CA MET A 98 -9.15 -14.65 -1.08
C MET A 98 -9.31 -13.37 -1.88
N ILE A 99 -8.19 -12.88 -2.41
CA ILE A 99 -8.14 -11.79 -3.40
C ILE A 99 -7.19 -12.19 -4.52
N ALA A 100 -7.33 -11.56 -5.68
CA ALA A 100 -6.47 -11.80 -6.82
C ALA A 100 -6.22 -10.49 -7.60
N PRO A 101 -5.56 -9.49 -7.01
CA PRO A 101 -5.23 -8.26 -7.74
C PRO A 101 -4.20 -8.55 -8.84
N PRO A 102 -4.44 -8.14 -10.11
CA PRO A 102 -3.44 -8.22 -11.16
C PRO A 102 -2.37 -7.12 -10.97
N GLY A 103 -1.23 -7.26 -11.65
CA GLY A 103 -0.20 -6.21 -11.69
C GLY A 103 0.55 -5.97 -10.38
N MET A 104 0.56 -6.95 -9.46
CA MET A 104 1.35 -6.88 -8.23
C MET A 104 2.86 -7.04 -8.51
N PRO A 105 3.75 -6.51 -7.63
CA PRO A 105 5.19 -6.73 -7.76
C PRO A 105 5.56 -8.23 -7.81
N ARG A 106 6.56 -8.60 -8.62
CA ARG A 106 6.97 -10.00 -8.84
C ARG A 106 7.26 -10.80 -7.57
N HIS A 107 7.81 -10.14 -6.54
CA HIS A 107 8.17 -10.77 -5.25
C HIS A 107 7.27 -10.28 -4.10
N PHE A 108 6.02 -9.96 -4.41
CA PHE A 108 5.10 -9.38 -3.43
C PHE A 108 4.89 -10.30 -2.21
N VAL A 109 4.72 -11.61 -2.43
CA VAL A 109 4.47 -12.56 -1.33
C VAL A 109 5.67 -12.65 -0.39
N GLU A 110 6.89 -12.70 -0.93
CA GLU A 110 8.13 -12.70 -0.13
C GLU A 110 8.29 -11.39 0.65
N GLN A 111 8.07 -10.25 -0.01
CA GLN A 111 8.13 -8.94 0.64
C GLN A 111 7.08 -8.80 1.75
N TRP A 112 5.87 -9.32 1.53
CA TRP A 112 4.80 -9.29 2.53
C TRP A 112 5.09 -10.18 3.73
N LYS A 113 5.71 -11.35 3.51
CA LYS A 113 6.23 -12.21 4.58
C LYS A 113 7.27 -11.48 5.43
N GLN A 114 8.21 -10.78 4.80
CA GLN A 114 9.20 -9.96 5.52
C GLN A 114 8.54 -8.77 6.25
N ASN A 115 7.52 -8.15 5.67
CA ASN A 115 6.74 -7.09 6.31
C ASN A 115 6.08 -7.59 7.60
N ASN A 116 5.43 -8.76 7.55
CA ASN A 116 4.81 -9.40 8.72
C ASN A 116 5.83 -9.73 9.82
N GLN A 117 7.03 -10.19 9.46
CA GLN A 117 8.09 -10.54 10.42
C GLN A 117 8.59 -9.33 11.23
N ARG A 118 8.33 -8.10 10.79
CA ARG A 118 8.73 -6.87 11.48
C ARG A 118 7.72 -6.40 12.52
N PHE A 119 6.58 -7.09 12.68
CA PHE A 119 5.52 -6.68 13.60
C PHE A 119 6.07 -6.30 15.00
N PRO A 120 5.69 -5.14 15.57
CA PRO A 120 4.58 -4.25 15.17
C PRO A 120 4.88 -3.29 14.01
N ARG A 121 6.12 -3.22 13.54
CA ARG A 121 6.51 -2.40 12.38
C ARG A 121 6.06 -3.02 11.07
N GLY A 122 6.17 -2.25 10.00
CA GLY A 122 5.79 -2.67 8.65
C GLY A 122 4.71 -1.77 8.06
N VAL A 123 4.57 -1.81 6.73
CA VAL A 123 3.58 -1.02 6.00
C VAL A 123 2.22 -1.70 5.96
N ASP A 124 1.18 -0.90 5.81
CA ASP A 124 -0.17 -1.37 5.47
C ASP A 124 -0.48 -1.08 3.99
N ILE A 125 -1.34 -1.88 3.37
CA ILE A 125 -1.73 -1.71 1.96
C ILE A 125 -3.24 -1.54 1.84
N ILE A 126 -3.66 -0.59 1.02
CA ILE A 126 -5.01 -0.42 0.50
C ILE A 126 -4.95 -0.65 -1.01
N LEU A 127 -5.67 -1.66 -1.50
CA LEU A 127 -5.85 -1.93 -2.92
C LEU A 127 -7.15 -1.29 -3.38
N THR A 128 -7.10 -0.52 -4.47
CA THR A 128 -8.28 0.09 -5.10
C THR A 128 -8.40 -0.40 -6.53
N GLY A 129 -9.53 -1.04 -6.87
CA GLY A 129 -9.88 -1.37 -8.25
C GLY A 129 -10.38 -0.16 -9.03
N ARG A 130 -10.30 -0.21 -10.36
CA ARG A 130 -10.78 0.89 -11.22
C ARG A 130 -12.31 1.10 -11.15
N ASP A 131 -13.03 0.07 -10.76
CA ASP A 131 -14.49 0.09 -10.55
C ASP A 131 -14.91 0.68 -9.18
N GLY A 132 -13.94 1.11 -8.36
CA GLY A 132 -14.17 1.63 -7.01
C GLY A 132 -14.21 0.56 -5.93
N SER A 133 -13.97 -0.71 -6.27
CA SER A 133 -13.77 -1.77 -5.27
C SER A 133 -12.52 -1.50 -4.42
N LEU A 134 -12.55 -1.94 -3.15
CA LEU A 134 -11.48 -1.69 -2.20
C LEU A 134 -11.24 -2.92 -1.32
N THR A 135 -9.96 -3.21 -1.05
CA THR A 135 -9.54 -4.18 -0.03
C THR A 135 -8.34 -3.64 0.72
N CYS A 136 -8.26 -3.92 2.02
CA CYS A 136 -7.12 -3.56 2.84
C CYS A 136 -6.35 -4.81 3.29
N LEU A 137 -5.02 -4.71 3.28
CA LEU A 137 -4.11 -5.66 3.91
C LEU A 137 -3.39 -4.93 5.04
N PRO A 138 -3.90 -5.02 6.29
CA PRO A 138 -3.12 -4.66 7.47
C PRO A 138 -1.85 -5.51 7.55
N ARG A 139 -0.76 -4.97 8.11
CA ARG A 139 0.56 -5.64 8.24
C ARG A 139 0.55 -6.95 9.02
N THR A 140 -0.55 -7.27 9.70
CA THR A 140 -0.78 -8.53 10.43
C THR A 140 -1.44 -9.61 9.59
N THR A 141 -1.97 -9.27 8.41
CA THR A 141 -2.54 -10.23 7.45
C THR A 141 -1.43 -11.10 6.91
N ARG A 142 -1.60 -12.42 6.95
CA ARG A 142 -0.65 -13.39 6.39
C ARG A 142 -1.17 -13.91 5.06
N ILE A 143 -0.26 -14.09 4.10
CA ILE A 143 -0.54 -14.76 2.83
C ILE A 143 -0.09 -16.22 2.97
N LYS A 144 -1.03 -17.16 2.88
CA LYS A 144 -0.72 -18.58 2.83
C LYS A 144 -0.03 -18.91 1.52
N THR A 145 1.10 -19.59 1.59
CA THR A 145 1.66 -20.29 0.44
C THR A 145 0.71 -21.46 0.13
N MET A 146 0.12 -21.49 -1.06
CA MET A 146 -0.54 -22.70 -1.53
C MET A 146 0.57 -23.69 -1.89
N GLU A 147 0.70 -24.78 -1.14
CA GLU A 147 1.54 -25.89 -1.60
C GLU A 147 0.90 -26.49 -2.86
N ALA A 148 1.74 -26.73 -3.86
CA ALA A 148 1.35 -27.35 -5.13
C ALA A 148 1.29 -28.87 -5.00
#